data_AF-A0A4Y9RMD4-F1
#
_entry.id   AF-A0A4Y9RMD4-F1
#
_cell.length_a   1.000
_cell.length_b   1.000
_cell.length_c   1.000
_cell.angle_alpha   90.00
_cell.angle_beta   90.00
_cell.angle_gamma   90.00
#
_symmetry.space_group_name_H-M   'P 1'
#
loop_
_entity.id
_entity.type
_entity.pdbx_description
1 polymer ?
#
loop_
_entity_poly.entity_id
_entity_poly.type
_entity_poly.pdbx_seq_one_letter_code
_entity_poly.pdbx_strand_id
1 'polypeptide(L)' 'MMRVLLLALPLLLAACGEKAQIKSADTTNRGDTPPWQGAKNEFVAKGWKAGDQAAWEAQMRTRSLTQNEYNKVN' A
#
# COMPACT_ATOMS: atom_id res chain seq x y z
N MET A 1 -7.67 29.11 36.03
CA MET A 1 -7.98 29.12 34.59
C MET A 1 -6.73 29.30 33.73
N MET A 2 -6.01 30.42 33.76
CA MET A 2 -4.82 30.67 32.92
C MET A 2 -3.68 29.63 33.05
N ARG A 3 -3.41 29.13 34.26
CA ARG A 3 -2.37 28.12 34.51
C ARG A 3 -2.68 26.74 33.89
N VAL A 4 -3.96 26.40 33.73
CA VAL A 4 -4.40 25.13 33.12
C VAL A 4 -4.21 25.18 31.61
N LEU A 5 -4.47 26.34 30.98
CA LEU A 5 -4.23 26.57 29.55
C LEU A 5 -2.75 26.49 29.18
N LEU A 6 -1.85 27.01 30.02
CA LEU A 6 -0.40 26.96 29.77
C LEU A 6 0.18 25.54 29.81
N LEU A 7 -0.40 24.65 30.63
CA LEU A 7 0.04 23.25 30.73
C LEU A 7 -0.54 22.36 29.62
N ALA A 8 -1.65 22.76 29.00
CA ALA A 8 -2.30 21.99 27.93
C ALA A 8 -1.69 22.22 26.53
N LEU A 9 -1.02 23.35 26.32
CA LEU A 9 -0.42 23.71 25.03
C LEU A 9 0.63 22.71 24.50
N PRO A 10 1.58 22.18 25.29
CA PRO A 10 2.56 21.21 24.79
C PRO A 10 1.94 19.84 24.44
N LEU A 11 0.83 19.46 25.09
CA LEU A 11 0.12 18.21 24.82
C LEU A 11 -0.56 18.24 23.44
N LEU A 12 -1.03 19.41 23.00
CA LEU A 12 -1.63 19.59 21.68
C LEU A 12 -0.59 19.55 20.54
N LEU A 13 0.64 19.99 20.80
CA LEU A 13 1.74 19.92 19.81
C LEU A 13 2.27 18.50 19.62
N ALA A 14 2.10 17.61 20.60
CA ALA A 14 2.50 16.21 20.49
C ALA A 14 1.61 15.39 19.52
N ALA A 15 0.45 15.93 19.09
CA ALA A 15 -0.47 15.25 18.19
C ALA A 15 0.06 15.07 16.75
N CYS A 16 1.09 15.82 16.34
CA CYS A 16 1.75 15.65 15.03
C CYS A 16 3.03 14.80 15.07
N GLY A 17 3.38 14.21 16.23
CA GLY A 17 4.59 13.40 16.41
C GLY A 17 4.38 11.92 16.16
N GLU A 18 3.69 11.53 15.08
CA GLU A 18 3.53 10.11 14.76
C GLU A 18 4.90 9.46 14.53
N LYS A 19 5.04 8.19 14.92
CA LYS A 19 6.29 7.47 14.67
C LYS A 19 6.49 7.42 13.15
N ALA A 20 7.68 7.79 12.69
CA ALA A 20 7.98 7.81 11.27
C ALA A 20 7.61 6.47 10.63
N GLN A 21 6.72 6.51 9.63
CA GLN A 21 6.27 5.34 8.86
C GLN A 21 7.36 4.94 7.84
N ILE A 22 8.55 4.62 8.35
CA ILE A 22 9.68 4.22 7.53
C ILE A 22 9.64 2.71 7.39
N LYS A 23 9.88 2.23 6.18
CA LYS A 23 10.13 0.80 5.94
C LYS A 23 11.41 0.40 6.67
N SER A 24 11.27 -0.26 7.82
CA SER A 24 12.37 -0.81 8.61
C SER A 24 12.64 -2.26 8.20
N ALA A 25 13.83 -2.79 8.49
CA ALA A 25 14.12 -4.22 8.28
C ALA A 25 13.06 -5.12 8.94
N ASP A 26 12.61 -4.76 10.14
CA ASP A 26 11.59 -5.47 10.92
C ASP A 26 10.16 -5.36 10.33
N THR A 27 9.93 -4.43 9.41
CA THR A 27 8.65 -4.25 8.71
C THR A 27 8.74 -4.53 7.20
N THR A 28 9.90 -4.98 6.72
CA THR A 28 10.19 -5.14 5.28
C THR A 28 9.57 -6.39 4.67
N ASN A 29 9.25 -7.41 5.48
CA ASN A 29 8.63 -8.63 4.98
C ASN A 29 7.71 -9.21 6.03
N ARG A 30 6.39 -9.00 5.88
CA ARG A 30 5.36 -9.57 6.77
C ARG A 30 5.15 -11.08 6.56
N GLY A 31 6.06 -11.77 5.87
CA GLY A 31 5.85 -13.15 5.42
C GLY A 31 4.76 -13.25 4.36
N ASP A 32 4.48 -12.16 3.65
CA ASP A 32 3.44 -12.11 2.64
C ASP A 32 3.80 -13.07 1.50
N THR A 33 2.82 -13.89 1.10
CA THR A 33 2.98 -14.72 -0.10
C THR A 33 3.01 -13.85 -1.34
N PRO A 34 3.81 -14.18 -2.37
CA PRO A 34 3.80 -13.44 -3.62
C PRO A 34 2.38 -13.30 -4.20
N PRO A 35 2.03 -12.14 -4.78
CA PRO A 35 0.64 -11.84 -5.16
C PRO A 35 0.08 -12.78 -6.24
N TRP A 36 0.96 -13.37 -7.07
CA TRP A 36 0.55 -14.37 -8.06
C TRP A 36 0.21 -15.75 -7.44
N GLN A 37 0.51 -15.99 -6.16
CA GLN A 37 0.22 -17.25 -5.48
C GLN A 37 -1.12 -17.25 -4.72
N GLY A 38 -1.60 -16.09 -4.28
CA GLY A 38 -2.62 -15.99 -3.23
C GLY A 38 -4.07 -16.14 -3.67
N ALA A 39 -4.42 -15.73 -4.89
CA ALA A 39 -5.83 -15.63 -5.25
C ALA A 39 -6.40 -16.97 -5.77
N LYS A 40 -7.09 -17.69 -4.87
CA LYS A 40 -7.85 -18.93 -5.14
C LYS A 40 -9.36 -18.74 -5.00
N ASN A 41 -9.82 -17.48 -5.03
CA ASN A 41 -11.21 -17.09 -4.85
C ASN A 41 -11.85 -16.68 -6.18
N GLU A 42 -13.16 -16.42 -6.18
CA GLU A 42 -13.93 -16.07 -7.39
C GLU A 42 -13.61 -14.68 -7.95
N PHE A 43 -12.83 -13.86 -7.23
CA PHE A 43 -12.49 -12.50 -7.61
C PHE A 43 -11.22 -12.41 -8.49
N VAL A 44 -10.73 -13.55 -8.98
CA VAL A 44 -9.62 -13.59 -9.92
C VAL A 44 -10.03 -13.10 -11.30
N ALA A 45 -9.09 -12.48 -12.02
CA ALA A 45 -9.33 -12.09 -13.40
C ALA A 45 -9.66 -13.32 -14.26
N LYS A 46 -10.67 -13.20 -15.13
CA LYS A 46 -11.09 -14.29 -16.02
C LYS A 46 -9.89 -14.79 -16.84
N GLY A 47 -9.65 -16.10 -16.78
CA GLY A 47 -8.57 -16.76 -17.53
C GLY A 47 -7.21 -16.78 -16.83
N TRP A 48 -7.02 -16.04 -15.74
CA TRP A 48 -5.80 -16.12 -14.92
C TRP A 48 -5.90 -17.27 -13.90
N LYS A 49 -4.76 -17.90 -13.57
CA LYS A 49 -4.66 -19.02 -12.61
C LYS A 49 -3.61 -18.72 -11.55
N ALA A 50 -3.87 -19.11 -10.30
CA ALA A 50 -2.90 -19.01 -9.21
C ALA A 50 -1.61 -19.76 -9.56
N GLY A 51 -0.47 -19.14 -9.26
CA GLY A 51 0.87 -19.63 -9.59
C GLY A 51 1.43 -19.12 -10.92
N ASP A 52 0.58 -18.60 -11.82
CA ASP A 52 1.02 -18.06 -13.10
C ASP A 52 1.50 -16.60 -12.95
N GLN A 53 2.80 -16.45 -12.67
CA GLN A 53 3.45 -15.15 -12.50
C GLN A 53 3.43 -14.33 -13.80
N ALA A 54 3.74 -14.94 -14.94
CA ALA A 54 3.84 -14.21 -16.21
C ALA A 54 2.49 -13.62 -16.62
N ALA A 55 1.41 -14.40 -16.50
CA ALA A 55 0.07 -13.91 -16.78
C ALA A 55 -0.36 -12.84 -15.76
N TRP A 56 0.04 -12.96 -14.49
CA TRP A 56 -0.24 -11.95 -13.47
C TRP A 56 0.43 -10.61 -13.80
N GLU A 57 1.73 -10.64 -14.14
CA GLU A 57 2.50 -9.44 -14.48
C GLU A 57 1.97 -8.76 -15.75
N ALA A 58 1.56 -9.52 -16.76
CA ALA A 58 0.94 -8.99 -17.95
C ALA A 58 -0.36 -8.23 -17.61
N GLN A 59 -1.23 -8.83 -16.79
CA GLN A 59 -2.46 -8.20 -16.31
C GLN A 59 -2.18 -6.91 -15.53
N MET A 60 -1.20 -6.91 -14.62
CA MET A 60 -0.82 -5.72 -13.86
C MET A 60 -0.30 -4.60 -14.77
N ARG A 61 0.57 -4.95 -15.72
CA ARG A 61 1.13 -3.98 -16.66
C ARG A 61 0.02 -3.34 -17.48
N THR A 62 -0.91 -4.11 -18.04
CA THR A 62 -2.07 -3.58 -18.77
C THR A 62 -2.94 -2.67 -17.91
N ARG A 63 -3.23 -3.03 -16.65
CA ARG A 63 -4.04 -2.20 -15.74
C ARG A 63 -3.38 -0.85 -15.47
N SER A 64 -2.06 -0.82 -15.26
CA SER A 64 -1.31 0.41 -15.00
C SER A 64 -1.25 1.37 -16.18
N LEU A 65 -1.51 0.92 -17.42
CA LEU A 65 -1.38 1.78 -18.61
C LEU A 65 -2.30 3.00 -18.55
N THR A 66 -3.50 2.84 -17.98
CA THR A 66 -4.49 3.93 -17.84
C THR A 66 -4.19 4.91 -16.70
N GLN A 67 -3.19 4.60 -15.89
CA GLN A 67 -2.72 5.40 -14.76
C GLN A 67 -1.30 5.95 -15.00
N ASN A 68 -0.78 5.79 -16.22
CA ASN A 68 0.56 6.22 -16.58
C ASN A 68 0.44 7.47 -17.45
N GLU A 69 0.78 8.65 -16.91
CA GLU A 69 0.68 9.91 -17.64
C GLU A 69 1.60 9.99 -18.88
N TYR A 70 2.62 9.12 -18.96
CA TYR A 70 3.50 9.01 -20.13
C TYR A 70 2.92 8.13 -21.25
N ASN A 71 1.93 7.29 -20.96
CA ASN A 71 1.21 6.53 -21.98
C ASN A 71 -0.02 7.32 -22.43
N LYS A 72 0.09 8.00 -23.57
CA LYS A 72 -1.08 8.60 -24.22
C LYS A 72 -1.96 7.49 -24.80
N VAL A 73 -3.06 7.18 -24.09
CA VAL A 73 -4.17 6.40 -24.62
C VAL A 73 -5.07 7.35 -25.42
N ASN A 74 -4.84 7.41 -26.73
CA ASN A 74 -5.67 8.15 -27.70
C ASN A 74 -6.84 7.29 -28.15
#